data_AF-A0A7V5PEQ2-F1
#
_entry.id   AF-A0A7V5PEQ2-F1
#
_cell.length_a   1.000
_cell.length_b   1.000
_cell.length_c   1.000
_cell.angle_alpha   90.00
_cell.angle_beta   90.00
_cell.angle_gamma   90.00
#
_symmetry.space_group_name_H-M   'P 1'
#
loop_
_entity.id
_entity.type
_entity.pdbx_description
1 polymer ?
#
loop_
_entity_poly.entity_id
_entity_poly.type
_entity_poly.pdbx_seq_one_letter_code
_entity_poly.pdbx_strand_id
1 'polypeptide(L)'
;MRVNNQGIKVNLWENPYVAPTSTMYYDIHPFTGSHTVWLGEVPDYTIPEAQQIMLRHHQKNHLDIGVSGYKFDEVDGYDFWLWPDHATFPSGNDAVEIRQLYGLIMQDMICDYLKKQNKRTYGLVRSSYIGASNKSFVIYSDYYDHKGYVTALVNSSLAGVLWTPEIRSAKSAEEWIRRFQTVCFSPMMMLNAWASGTKPWSFPEVTDMVRDVIQLRKNLLPYIYTAFYNYDQKGIPPFRAMVLEKGYVSQEKMTGGELDDIKNPYEEQKRIEVTNQYMMGPSILVAPVFTGQTERNIVFPNGNWYDFYTGKYAGNGETITIKTRLDQIPLFVKDGAIIPMLSETNGANQENSGSLEVRHYGIKENTYLLYNDDGESYDYENGEYSLTELRVERKKNGKLIGKSKPLNKSKYNYENISWRWMTK
;
A
#
# COMPACT_ATOMS: atom_id res chain seq x y z
N MET A 1 23.72 -18.29 -9.30
CA MET A 1 22.47 -18.13 -10.07
C MET A 1 21.93 -16.74 -9.78
N ARG A 2 21.59 -15.92 -10.79
CA ARG A 2 21.02 -14.57 -10.52
C ARG A 2 19.60 -14.74 -9.95
N VAL A 3 19.27 -14.01 -8.87
CA VAL A 3 17.96 -14.10 -8.18
C VAL A 3 16.77 -13.78 -9.09
N ASN A 4 16.97 -12.92 -10.10
CA ASN A 4 15.95 -12.59 -11.10
C ASN A 4 15.43 -13.81 -11.87
N ASN A 5 16.26 -14.83 -12.10
CA ASN A 5 15.84 -16.05 -12.80
C ASN A 5 14.88 -16.91 -11.97
N GLN A 6 14.69 -16.60 -10.68
CA GLN A 6 13.74 -17.25 -9.78
C GLN A 6 12.46 -16.43 -9.60
N GLY A 7 12.24 -15.38 -10.41
CA GLY A 7 11.13 -14.46 -10.25
C GLY A 7 11.26 -13.49 -9.07
N ILE A 8 12.44 -13.43 -8.44
CA ILE A 8 12.73 -12.54 -7.31
C ILE A 8 13.35 -11.25 -7.84
N LYS A 9 12.68 -10.13 -7.62
CA LYS A 9 13.19 -8.79 -7.94
C LYS A 9 13.95 -8.22 -6.75
N VAL A 10 14.93 -7.34 -7.01
CA VAL A 10 15.77 -6.71 -5.98
C VAL A 10 15.45 -5.22 -5.90
N ASN A 11 15.07 -4.76 -4.71
CA ASN A 11 14.93 -3.35 -4.38
C ASN A 11 16.10 -2.94 -3.46
N LEU A 12 16.84 -1.89 -3.81
CA LEU A 12 18.03 -1.45 -3.07
C LEU A 12 17.73 -0.31 -2.11
N TRP A 13 18.23 -0.43 -0.87
CA TRP A 13 18.29 0.67 0.07
C TRP A 13 19.29 1.73 -0.41
N GLU A 14 18.93 3.00 -0.27
CA GLU A 14 19.79 4.13 -0.54
C GLU A 14 19.35 5.34 0.28
N ASN A 15 20.32 6.03 0.89
CA ASN A 15 20.17 7.45 1.19
C ASN A 15 20.94 8.27 0.12
N PRO A 16 20.50 9.49 -0.19
CA PRO A 16 21.06 10.29 -1.28
C PRO A 16 22.40 11.00 -0.98
N TYR A 17 23.09 10.64 0.09
CA TYR A 17 24.25 11.40 0.57
C TYR A 17 25.54 10.80 0.05
N VAL A 18 26.36 11.62 -0.60
CA VAL A 18 27.48 11.14 -1.41
C VAL A 18 28.76 11.09 -0.60
N ALA A 19 29.29 9.88 -0.43
CA ALA A 19 30.60 9.67 0.18
C ALA A 19 31.74 10.04 -0.81
N PRO A 20 32.90 10.54 -0.32
CA PRO A 20 34.09 10.80 -1.13
C PRO A 20 34.64 9.59 -1.90
N THR A 21 34.30 8.38 -1.47
CA THR A 21 34.68 7.13 -2.14
C THR A 21 33.73 6.73 -3.27
N SER A 22 32.62 7.43 -3.45
CA SER A 22 31.68 7.15 -4.53
C SER A 22 32.31 7.43 -5.89
N THR A 23 32.05 6.55 -6.86
CA THR A 23 32.56 6.74 -8.24
C THR A 23 31.97 7.97 -8.93
N MET A 24 30.90 8.57 -8.39
CA MET A 24 30.31 9.81 -8.91
C MET A 24 30.74 11.07 -8.14
N TYR A 25 31.58 10.94 -7.09
CA TYR A 25 31.88 12.02 -6.16
C TYR A 25 32.39 13.29 -6.84
N TYR A 26 33.45 13.19 -7.65
CA TYR A 26 34.03 14.37 -8.30
C TYR A 26 33.09 15.03 -9.32
N ASP A 27 32.22 14.25 -9.95
CA ASP A 27 31.25 14.77 -10.90
C ASP A 27 30.11 15.51 -10.19
N ILE A 28 29.64 15.00 -9.05
CA ILE A 28 28.49 15.55 -8.31
C ILE A 28 28.87 16.68 -7.36
N HIS A 29 30.10 16.70 -6.86
CA HIS A 29 30.59 17.66 -5.85
C HIS A 29 30.29 19.15 -6.17
N PRO A 30 30.42 19.64 -7.41
CA PRO A 30 30.07 21.04 -7.73
C PRO A 30 28.58 21.38 -7.52
N PHE A 31 27.73 20.37 -7.38
CA PHE A 31 26.28 20.47 -7.27
C PHE A 31 25.77 20.09 -5.88
N THR A 32 26.62 20.06 -4.84
CA THR A 32 26.19 19.69 -3.48
C THR A 32 26.02 20.91 -2.59
N GLY A 33 25.09 20.83 -1.63
CA GLY A 33 24.87 21.86 -0.61
C GLY A 33 26.04 22.04 0.35
N SER A 34 26.03 23.13 1.12
CA SER A 34 27.12 23.49 2.04
C SER A 34 27.22 22.61 3.29
N HIS A 35 26.18 21.82 3.59
CA HIS A 35 26.12 20.94 4.74
C HIS A 35 26.02 19.48 4.30
N THR A 36 26.56 18.59 5.12
CA THR A 36 26.53 17.14 4.90
C THR A 36 25.48 16.48 5.80
N VAL A 37 24.98 15.33 5.38
CA VAL A 37 24.23 14.41 6.25
C VAL A 37 25.06 13.15 6.45
N TRP A 38 25.36 12.82 7.71
CA TRP A 38 26.29 11.72 8.08
C TRP A 38 27.61 11.70 7.27
N LEU A 39 28.23 12.88 7.11
CA LEU A 39 29.47 13.09 6.34
C LEU A 39 29.36 12.85 4.83
N GLY A 40 28.17 12.56 4.30
CA GLY A 40 27.89 12.54 2.87
C GLY A 40 27.43 13.90 2.37
N GLU A 41 27.96 14.34 1.24
CA GLU A 41 27.54 15.58 0.59
C GLU A 41 26.10 15.44 0.07
N VAL A 42 25.31 16.51 0.14
CA VAL A 42 23.89 16.50 -0.24
C VAL A 42 23.73 17.07 -1.65
N PRO A 43 23.48 16.27 -2.69
CA PRO A 43 23.31 16.80 -4.04
C PRO A 43 22.06 17.67 -4.15
N ASP A 44 22.17 18.78 -4.85
CA ASP A 44 21.05 19.63 -5.22
C ASP A 44 20.37 19.05 -6.47
N TYR A 45 19.40 18.17 -6.24
CA TYR A 45 18.66 17.55 -7.34
C TYR A 45 17.65 18.49 -8.01
N THR A 46 17.56 19.78 -7.63
CA THR A 46 16.84 20.76 -8.47
C THR A 46 17.61 21.11 -9.73
N ILE A 47 18.91 20.79 -9.77
CA ILE A 47 19.81 20.98 -10.91
C ILE A 47 19.78 19.75 -11.83
N PRO A 48 19.38 19.87 -13.11
CA PRO A 48 19.30 18.72 -14.04
C PRO A 48 20.62 17.95 -14.20
N GLU A 49 21.76 18.65 -14.19
CA GLU A 49 23.09 18.04 -14.29
C GLU A 49 23.37 17.08 -13.13
N ALA A 50 23.00 17.48 -11.89
CA ALA A 50 23.12 16.64 -10.71
C ALA A 50 22.27 15.38 -10.83
N GLN A 51 21.03 15.52 -11.33
CA GLN A 51 20.15 14.39 -11.60
C GLN A 51 20.76 13.42 -12.62
N GLN A 52 21.34 13.92 -13.72
CA GLN A 52 21.96 13.09 -14.75
C GLN A 52 23.19 12.33 -14.26
N ILE A 53 23.97 12.90 -13.33
CA ILE A 53 25.11 12.22 -12.73
C ILE A 53 24.65 11.02 -11.91
N MET A 54 23.66 11.21 -11.03
CA MET A 54 23.07 10.11 -10.25
C MET A 54 22.46 9.04 -11.16
N LEU A 55 21.63 9.42 -12.14
CA LEU A 55 20.98 8.47 -13.03
C LEU A 55 21.98 7.63 -13.86
N ARG A 56 23.09 8.23 -14.32
CA ARG A 56 24.16 7.48 -15.02
C ARG A 56 24.87 6.50 -14.09
N HIS A 57 25.13 6.90 -12.85
CA HIS A 57 25.72 6.03 -11.85
C HIS A 57 24.81 4.83 -11.55
N HIS A 58 23.51 5.09 -11.32
CA HIS A 58 22.51 4.06 -11.04
C HIS A 58 22.26 3.14 -12.23
N GLN A 59 22.21 3.68 -13.45
CA GLN A 59 22.06 2.85 -14.64
C GLN A 59 23.18 1.81 -14.73
N LYS A 60 24.43 2.28 -14.71
CA LYS A 60 25.61 1.43 -14.86
C LYS A 60 25.74 0.39 -13.76
N ASN A 61 25.53 0.79 -12.51
CA ASN A 61 25.89 -0.04 -11.36
C ASN A 61 24.72 -0.86 -10.80
N HIS A 62 23.47 -0.44 -11.02
CA HIS A 62 22.28 -1.07 -10.44
C HIS A 62 21.29 -1.57 -11.50
N LEU A 63 20.82 -0.67 -12.39
CA LEU A 63 19.71 -0.99 -13.29
C LEU A 63 20.12 -1.94 -14.42
N ASP A 64 21.32 -1.76 -15.01
CA ASP A 64 21.86 -2.65 -16.05
C ASP A 64 22.08 -4.09 -15.56
N ILE A 65 22.27 -4.28 -14.25
CA ILE A 65 22.42 -5.61 -13.64
C ILE A 65 21.09 -6.20 -13.14
N GLY A 66 19.98 -5.46 -13.28
CA GLY A 66 18.62 -5.96 -13.07
C GLY A 66 17.98 -5.61 -11.73
N VAL A 67 18.44 -4.56 -11.04
CA VAL A 67 17.74 -3.96 -9.90
C VAL A 67 16.38 -3.40 -10.36
N SER A 68 15.32 -3.65 -9.60
CA SER A 68 13.95 -3.29 -9.98
C SER A 68 13.46 -1.98 -9.39
N GLY A 69 14.11 -1.44 -8.37
CA GLY A 69 13.70 -0.21 -7.70
C GLY A 69 14.53 0.10 -6.46
N TYR A 70 14.10 1.12 -5.73
CA TYR A 70 14.82 1.66 -4.58
C TYR A 70 13.94 1.82 -3.35
N LYS A 71 14.59 1.83 -2.20
CA LYS A 71 14.09 2.27 -0.90
C LYS A 71 14.89 3.51 -0.54
N PHE A 72 14.30 4.67 -0.84
CA PHE A 72 14.88 5.98 -0.55
C PHE A 72 14.68 6.34 0.91
N ASP A 73 15.73 6.13 1.68
CA ASP A 73 15.76 6.31 3.12
C ASP A 73 16.20 7.72 3.49
N GLU A 74 15.82 8.13 4.69
CA GLU A 74 16.37 9.30 5.40
C GLU A 74 16.17 10.65 4.71
N VAL A 75 15.30 10.74 3.69
CA VAL A 75 14.93 11.99 3.00
C VAL A 75 13.87 12.84 3.74
N ASP A 76 13.56 12.49 4.99
CA ASP A 76 12.57 13.12 5.85
C ASP A 76 13.20 13.93 7.00
N GLY A 77 14.06 13.30 7.81
CA GLY A 77 14.54 13.91 9.04
C GLY A 77 15.16 12.93 10.05
N TYR A 78 15.38 13.35 11.28
CA TYR A 78 14.97 14.60 11.92
C TYR A 78 15.99 15.74 11.71
N ASP A 79 15.67 16.96 12.17
CA ASP A 79 16.44 18.18 11.87
C ASP A 79 17.88 18.18 12.39
N PHE A 80 18.19 17.37 13.41
CA PHE A 80 19.56 17.23 13.90
C PHE A 80 20.42 16.26 13.07
N TRP A 81 19.81 15.54 12.13
CA TRP A 81 20.51 14.72 11.15
C TRP A 81 20.62 15.40 9.79
N LEU A 82 19.50 15.96 9.31
CA LEU A 82 19.44 16.64 8.02
C LEU A 82 20.10 18.02 8.08
N TRP A 83 20.27 18.64 6.91
CA TRP A 83 20.81 19.99 6.83
C TRP A 83 19.88 20.99 7.52
N PRO A 84 20.45 22.01 8.20
CA PRO A 84 19.65 23.07 8.81
C PRO A 84 19.10 24.03 7.75
N ASP A 85 18.08 24.80 8.11
CA ASP A 85 17.40 25.73 7.20
C ASP A 85 18.28 26.88 6.68
N HIS A 86 19.45 27.12 7.28
CA HIS A 86 20.43 28.10 6.80
C HIS A 86 21.51 27.50 5.90
N ALA A 87 21.40 26.21 5.55
CA ALA A 87 22.25 25.62 4.52
C ALA A 87 22.05 26.34 3.19
N THR A 88 23.06 26.28 2.34
CA THR A 88 23.06 26.91 1.01
C THR A 88 23.22 25.83 -0.04
N PHE A 89 22.50 25.97 -1.15
CA PHE A 89 22.54 25.03 -2.26
C PHE A 89 22.95 25.73 -3.56
N PRO A 90 23.67 25.06 -4.48
CA PRO A 90 24.20 25.70 -5.70
C PRO A 90 23.13 26.24 -6.66
N SER A 91 21.89 25.73 -6.63
CA SER A 91 20.78 26.30 -7.42
C SER A 91 20.35 27.69 -6.94
N GLY A 92 20.70 28.07 -5.70
CA GLY A 92 20.18 29.24 -5.03
C GLY A 92 18.78 29.04 -4.41
N ASN A 93 18.18 27.85 -4.53
CA ASN A 93 16.93 27.54 -3.85
C ASN A 93 17.13 27.47 -2.33
N ASP A 94 16.06 27.79 -1.60
CA ASP A 94 16.08 27.81 -0.15
C ASP A 94 16.19 26.38 0.42
N ALA A 95 16.94 26.21 1.51
CA ALA A 95 17.15 24.90 2.12
C ALA A 95 15.85 24.28 2.66
N VAL A 96 14.88 25.11 3.06
CA VAL A 96 13.54 24.68 3.47
C VAL A 96 12.79 24.13 2.27
N GLU A 97 12.83 24.79 1.11
CA GLU A 97 12.18 24.29 -0.10
C GLU A 97 12.76 22.95 -0.55
N ILE A 98 14.10 22.84 -0.56
CA ILE A 98 14.78 21.58 -0.89
C ILE A 98 14.40 20.50 0.10
N ARG A 99 14.32 20.78 1.41
CA ARG A 99 13.88 19.83 2.44
C ARG A 99 12.50 19.25 2.16
N GLN A 100 11.54 20.09 1.77
CA GLN A 100 10.17 19.66 1.51
C GLN A 100 10.04 18.81 0.23
N LEU A 101 10.88 19.07 -0.78
CA LEU A 101 10.76 18.46 -2.11
C LEU A 101 11.72 17.29 -2.34
N TYR A 102 12.74 17.09 -1.50
CA TYR A 102 13.85 16.19 -1.78
C TYR A 102 13.41 14.77 -2.13
N GLY A 103 12.55 14.18 -1.29
CA GLY A 103 11.99 12.86 -1.52
C GLY A 103 11.14 12.79 -2.79
N LEU A 104 10.38 13.84 -3.12
CA LEU A 104 9.57 13.89 -4.35
C LEU A 104 10.47 13.94 -5.60
N ILE A 105 11.50 14.78 -5.60
CA ILE A 105 12.43 14.90 -6.73
C ILE A 105 13.10 13.56 -7.02
N MET A 106 13.54 12.82 -5.99
CA MET A 106 14.13 11.50 -6.18
C MET A 106 13.15 10.48 -6.77
N GLN A 107 11.88 10.51 -6.31
CA GLN A 107 10.83 9.68 -6.88
C GLN A 107 10.62 10.01 -8.36
N ASP A 108 10.57 11.28 -8.73
CA ASP A 108 10.39 11.78 -10.10
C ASP A 108 11.51 11.31 -11.01
N MET A 109 12.76 11.52 -10.59
CA MET A 109 13.94 11.13 -11.34
C MET A 109 13.90 9.65 -11.74
N ILE A 110 13.66 8.76 -10.79
CA ILE A 110 13.63 7.32 -11.07
C ILE A 110 12.40 6.91 -11.87
N CYS A 111 11.21 7.42 -11.52
CA CYS A 111 9.97 7.07 -12.24
C CYS A 111 10.07 7.47 -13.72
N ASP A 112 10.48 8.71 -14.00
CA ASP A 112 10.58 9.22 -15.36
C ASP A 112 11.67 8.51 -16.15
N TYR A 113 12.79 8.20 -15.50
CA TYR A 113 13.90 7.48 -16.12
C TYR A 113 13.51 6.05 -16.51
N LEU A 114 12.84 5.31 -15.63
CA LEU A 114 12.39 3.94 -15.90
C LEU A 114 11.21 3.90 -16.88
N LYS A 115 10.32 4.89 -16.83
CA LYS A 115 9.25 5.04 -17.84
C LYS A 115 9.82 5.19 -19.25
N LYS A 116 10.89 5.97 -19.45
CA LYS A 116 11.59 6.07 -20.75
C LYS A 116 12.16 4.74 -21.24
N GLN A 117 12.38 3.78 -20.34
CA GLN A 117 12.82 2.42 -20.66
C GLN A 117 11.67 1.40 -20.76
N ASN A 118 10.42 1.87 -20.74
CA ASN A 118 9.22 1.04 -20.70
C ASN A 118 9.19 0.05 -19.52
N LYS A 119 9.67 0.47 -18.35
CA LYS A 119 9.74 -0.37 -17.14
C LYS A 119 9.07 0.30 -15.97
N ARG A 120 8.09 -0.36 -15.35
CA ARG A 120 7.54 0.06 -14.07
C ARG A 120 8.53 -0.22 -12.93
N THR A 121 8.39 0.52 -11.85
CA THR A 121 9.01 0.21 -10.56
C THR A 121 7.97 0.27 -9.45
N TYR A 122 8.32 -0.23 -8.27
CA TYR A 122 7.54 -0.05 -7.06
C TYR A 122 8.50 -0.05 -5.88
N GLY A 123 8.60 1.10 -5.21
CA GLY A 123 9.65 1.39 -4.24
C GLY A 123 9.12 1.88 -2.91
N LEU A 124 10.07 2.28 -2.06
CA LEU A 124 9.82 2.82 -0.73
C LEU A 124 10.48 4.19 -0.63
N VAL A 125 9.87 5.10 0.13
CA VAL A 125 10.42 6.43 0.38
C VAL A 125 10.06 6.88 1.79
N ARG A 126 10.93 7.59 2.51
CA ARG A 126 10.58 8.12 3.84
C ARG A 126 9.90 9.48 3.84
N SER A 127 10.08 10.26 2.78
CA SER A 127 9.44 11.57 2.61
C SER A 127 8.85 11.70 1.22
N SER A 128 7.69 12.34 1.15
CA SER A 128 7.05 12.68 -0.11
C SER A 128 6.30 13.99 0.06
N TYR A 129 5.72 14.52 -1.02
CA TYR A 129 5.07 15.82 -1.01
C TYR A 129 3.78 15.84 -1.82
N ILE A 130 3.11 17.00 -1.81
CA ILE A 130 1.92 17.26 -2.63
C ILE A 130 2.27 16.98 -4.10
N GLY A 131 1.39 16.26 -4.80
CA GLY A 131 1.59 15.85 -6.19
C GLY A 131 2.22 14.46 -6.36
N ALA A 132 2.55 13.76 -5.27
CA ALA A 132 3.16 12.43 -5.35
C ALA A 132 2.18 11.27 -5.65
N SER A 133 0.90 11.54 -5.90
CA SER A 133 -0.13 10.50 -6.06
C SER A 133 0.08 9.58 -7.26
N ASN A 134 0.81 10.02 -8.28
CA ASN A 134 1.19 9.23 -9.45
C ASN A 134 2.57 8.58 -9.32
N LYS A 135 3.23 8.67 -8.15
CA LYS A 135 4.56 8.09 -7.94
C LYS A 135 4.44 6.66 -7.45
N SER A 136 5.31 5.79 -7.95
CA SER A 136 5.31 4.36 -7.64
C SER A 136 6.04 4.04 -6.35
N PHE A 137 5.79 4.79 -5.29
CA PHE A 137 6.48 4.67 -4.00
C PHE A 137 5.50 4.61 -2.84
N VAL A 138 5.88 3.84 -1.81
CA VAL A 138 5.11 3.67 -0.59
C VAL A 138 5.89 4.24 0.59
N ILE A 139 5.25 5.07 1.40
CA ILE A 139 5.86 5.65 2.59
C ILE A 139 5.98 4.60 3.70
N TYR A 140 7.12 4.61 4.39
CA TYR A 140 7.38 3.86 5.62
C TYR A 140 8.10 4.77 6.63
N SER A 141 8.27 4.33 7.88
CA SER A 141 9.09 5.06 8.86
C SER A 141 9.63 4.18 9.99
N ASP A 142 10.57 4.74 10.76
CA ASP A 142 11.17 4.09 11.94
C ASP A 142 10.27 4.11 13.17
N TYR A 143 9.10 4.77 13.11
CA TYR A 143 8.05 4.59 14.12
C TYR A 143 7.61 3.12 14.18
N TYR A 144 6.94 2.65 15.24
CA TYR A 144 6.55 1.23 15.32
C TYR A 144 5.27 0.92 16.10
N ASP A 145 4.57 1.94 16.62
CA ASP A 145 3.29 1.69 17.27
C ASP A 145 2.28 1.19 16.24
N HIS A 146 1.67 0.04 16.54
CA HIS A 146 0.78 -0.64 15.60
C HIS A 146 -0.52 0.14 15.38
N LYS A 147 -1.03 0.85 16.40
CA LYS A 147 -2.25 1.66 16.24
C LYS A 147 -1.97 2.89 15.39
N GLY A 148 -0.88 3.60 15.67
CA GLY A 148 -0.45 4.76 14.87
C GLY A 148 -0.14 4.38 13.42
N TYR A 149 0.39 3.19 13.16
CA TYR A 149 0.55 2.63 11.81
C TYR A 149 -0.77 2.47 11.06
N VAL A 150 -1.84 2.01 11.71
CA VAL A 150 -3.17 1.91 11.09
C VAL A 150 -3.76 3.30 10.85
N THR A 151 -3.58 4.24 11.78
CA THR A 151 -3.99 5.64 11.60
C THR A 151 -3.26 6.29 10.41
N ALA A 152 -1.95 6.07 10.26
CA ALA A 152 -1.18 6.57 9.13
C ALA A 152 -1.65 5.95 7.80
N LEU A 153 -1.96 4.65 7.77
CA LEU A 153 -2.56 4.00 6.60
C LEU A 153 -3.88 4.65 6.20
N VAL A 154 -4.76 4.90 7.16
CA VAL A 154 -6.05 5.56 6.96
C VAL A 154 -5.85 6.97 6.40
N ASN A 155 -4.98 7.76 7.02
CA ASN A 155 -4.74 9.16 6.64
C ASN A 155 -4.00 9.30 5.31
N SER A 156 -3.19 8.33 4.90
CA SER A 156 -2.48 8.35 3.61
C SER A 156 -3.43 8.58 2.43
N SER A 157 -4.65 8.02 2.52
CA SER A 157 -5.71 8.21 1.52
C SER A 157 -6.25 9.64 1.39
N LEU A 158 -6.12 10.44 2.45
CA LEU A 158 -6.48 11.85 2.48
C LEU A 158 -5.33 12.75 2.04
N ALA A 159 -4.09 12.24 2.11
CA ALA A 159 -2.87 12.94 1.76
C ALA A 159 -2.40 12.66 0.31
N GLY A 160 -3.09 11.78 -0.43
CA GLY A 160 -2.73 11.45 -1.81
C GLY A 160 -1.42 10.65 -1.92
N VAL A 161 -1.06 9.90 -0.87
CA VAL A 161 0.16 9.06 -0.82
C VAL A 161 -0.19 7.64 -0.38
N LEU A 162 0.73 6.71 -0.59
CA LEU A 162 0.62 5.34 -0.10
C LEU A 162 1.46 5.18 1.17
N TRP A 163 1.01 4.36 2.11
CA TRP A 163 1.71 4.07 3.36
C TRP A 163 1.69 2.58 3.68
N THR A 164 2.82 2.01 4.12
CA THR A 164 2.88 0.62 4.60
C THR A 164 3.11 0.56 6.12
N PRO A 165 2.25 -0.14 6.88
CA PRO A 165 2.48 -0.45 8.28
C PRO A 165 3.46 -1.63 8.39
N GLU A 166 4.73 -1.39 8.03
CA GLU A 166 5.75 -2.44 7.89
C GLU A 166 5.94 -3.30 9.16
N ILE A 167 6.47 -4.50 8.96
CA ILE A 167 6.88 -5.37 10.07
C ILE A 167 8.39 -5.32 10.17
N ARG A 168 8.94 -5.28 11.39
CA ARG A 168 10.37 -5.42 11.67
C ARG A 168 10.64 -6.55 12.66
N SER A 169 9.93 -6.53 13.77
CA SER A 169 10.03 -7.48 14.88
C SER A 169 8.72 -7.54 15.69
N ALA A 170 8.61 -8.43 16.66
CA ALA A 170 7.50 -8.46 17.59
C ALA A 170 7.98 -8.95 18.95
N LYS A 171 7.28 -8.55 20.02
CA LYS A 171 7.55 -9.02 21.38
C LYS A 171 6.90 -10.38 21.68
N SER A 172 5.90 -10.78 20.89
CA SER A 172 5.18 -12.05 21.04
C SER A 172 4.70 -12.58 19.70
N ALA A 173 4.37 -13.88 19.67
CA ALA A 173 3.76 -14.52 18.51
C ALA A 173 2.40 -13.88 18.16
N GLU A 174 1.62 -13.45 19.16
CA GLU A 174 0.38 -12.70 18.93
C GLU A 174 0.64 -11.40 18.19
N GLU A 175 1.57 -10.57 18.67
CA GLU A 175 1.91 -9.31 17.98
C GLU A 175 2.40 -9.57 16.55
N TRP A 176 3.20 -10.63 16.36
CA TRP A 176 3.69 -11.03 15.04
C TRP A 176 2.53 -11.28 14.07
N ILE A 177 1.58 -12.15 14.41
CA ILE A 177 0.44 -12.43 13.53
C ILE A 177 -0.48 -11.22 13.35
N ARG A 178 -0.70 -10.39 14.38
CA ARG A 178 -1.50 -9.15 14.27
C ARG A 178 -0.90 -8.15 13.29
N ARG A 179 0.43 -8.01 13.28
CA ARG A 179 1.13 -7.17 12.31
C ARG A 179 1.06 -7.76 10.90
N PHE A 180 1.25 -9.07 10.72
CA PHE A 180 1.06 -9.75 9.42
C PHE A 180 -0.35 -9.55 8.86
N GLN A 181 -1.35 -9.71 9.73
CA GLN A 181 -2.75 -9.42 9.44
C GLN A 181 -2.99 -7.99 8.99
N THR A 182 -2.22 -7.01 9.45
CA THR A 182 -2.39 -5.61 9.03
C THR A 182 -1.65 -5.31 7.74
N VAL A 183 -0.37 -5.72 7.64
CA VAL A 183 0.48 -5.40 6.49
C VAL A 183 0.00 -6.07 5.20
N CYS A 184 -0.61 -7.26 5.29
CA CYS A 184 -1.23 -7.95 4.14
C CYS A 184 -2.42 -7.17 3.54
N PHE A 185 -2.99 -6.23 4.28
CA PHE A 185 -4.13 -5.41 3.83
C PHE A 185 -3.71 -3.96 3.67
N SER A 186 -2.49 -3.75 3.17
CA SER A 186 -1.91 -2.43 2.90
C SER A 186 -1.34 -2.34 1.46
N PRO A 187 -0.91 -1.14 1.00
CA PRO A 187 -0.26 -0.93 -0.30
C PRO A 187 0.94 -1.82 -0.57
N MET A 188 1.74 -2.17 0.45
CA MET A 188 2.91 -3.02 0.31
C MET A 188 3.03 -3.97 1.50
N MET A 189 2.96 -5.27 1.24
CA MET A 189 3.19 -6.30 2.26
C MET A 189 4.70 -6.45 2.51
N MET A 190 5.22 -5.80 3.57
CA MET A 190 6.66 -5.77 3.83
C MET A 190 7.04 -6.25 5.24
N LEU A 191 8.05 -7.13 5.28
CA LEU A 191 8.86 -7.43 6.45
C LEU A 191 10.26 -6.83 6.23
N ASN A 192 10.56 -5.75 6.93
CA ASN A 192 11.85 -5.06 6.95
C ASN A 192 12.72 -5.59 8.09
N ALA A 193 13.41 -6.71 7.85
CA ALA A 193 14.21 -7.43 8.83
C ALA A 193 15.70 -6.97 8.90
N TRP A 194 15.97 -5.69 8.61
CA TRP A 194 17.34 -5.17 8.45
C TRP A 194 18.25 -5.41 9.68
N ALA A 195 17.70 -5.26 10.89
CA ALA A 195 18.42 -5.53 12.15
C ALA A 195 17.96 -6.83 12.83
N SER A 196 16.67 -7.15 12.74
CA SER A 196 16.08 -8.26 13.48
C SER A 196 16.43 -9.63 12.91
N GLY A 197 16.75 -9.70 11.61
CA GLY A 197 16.99 -10.95 10.91
C GLY A 197 15.79 -11.91 10.94
N THR A 198 14.58 -11.42 11.20
CA THR A 198 13.36 -12.24 11.24
C THR A 198 12.93 -12.69 9.84
N LYS A 199 12.19 -13.79 9.79
CA LYS A 199 11.53 -14.36 8.62
C LYS A 199 10.06 -14.58 8.97
N PRO A 200 9.14 -14.73 8.00
CA PRO A 200 7.73 -14.97 8.30
C PRO A 200 7.49 -16.10 9.32
N TRP A 201 8.34 -17.14 9.30
CA TRP A 201 8.31 -18.30 10.20
C TRP A 201 9.15 -18.16 11.49
N SER A 202 9.61 -16.96 11.85
CA SER A 202 10.42 -16.73 13.06
C SER A 202 9.65 -16.96 14.37
N PHE A 203 8.32 -17.02 14.33
CA PHE A 203 7.45 -17.37 15.44
C PHE A 203 6.69 -18.66 15.07
N PRO A 204 7.22 -19.84 15.43
CA PRO A 204 6.70 -21.14 15.00
C PRO A 204 5.20 -21.34 15.30
N GLU A 205 4.72 -20.78 16.41
CA GLU A 205 3.38 -20.93 16.97
C GLU A 205 2.29 -20.33 16.07
N VAL A 206 2.66 -19.37 15.23
CA VAL A 206 1.76 -18.66 14.33
C VAL A 206 2.17 -18.78 12.86
N THR A 207 3.14 -19.64 12.54
CA THR A 207 3.70 -19.75 11.18
C THR A 207 2.64 -20.12 10.15
N ASP A 208 1.73 -21.05 10.46
CA ASP A 208 0.65 -21.41 9.54
C ASP A 208 -0.36 -20.26 9.37
N MET A 209 -0.70 -19.55 10.44
CA MET A 209 -1.57 -18.35 10.35
C MET A 209 -0.92 -17.24 9.52
N VAL A 210 0.40 -17.06 9.64
CA VAL A 210 1.17 -16.12 8.81
C VAL A 210 1.15 -16.56 7.35
N ARG A 211 1.31 -17.86 7.07
CA ARG A 211 1.21 -18.40 5.71
C ARG A 211 -0.18 -18.16 5.11
N ASP A 212 -1.24 -18.41 5.88
CA ASP A 212 -2.63 -18.28 5.43
C ASP A 212 -2.96 -16.83 5.06
N VAL A 213 -2.50 -15.86 5.86
CA VAL A 213 -2.77 -14.45 5.56
C VAL A 213 -1.96 -13.93 4.37
N ILE A 214 -0.72 -14.41 4.18
CA ILE A 214 0.07 -14.15 2.96
C ILE A 214 -0.61 -14.77 1.74
N GLN A 215 -1.14 -16.00 1.86
CA GLN A 215 -1.85 -16.65 0.77
C GLN A 215 -3.16 -15.92 0.45
N LEU A 216 -3.88 -15.39 1.46
CA LEU A 216 -5.05 -14.56 1.24
C LEU A 216 -4.70 -13.27 0.48
N ARG A 217 -3.59 -12.60 0.80
CA ARG A 217 -3.07 -11.46 0.00
C ARG A 217 -2.85 -11.86 -1.45
N LYS A 218 -2.17 -12.98 -1.70
CA LYS A 218 -1.89 -13.49 -3.05
C LYS A 218 -3.18 -13.77 -3.81
N ASN A 219 -4.14 -14.43 -3.17
CA ASN A 219 -5.43 -14.73 -3.78
C ASN A 219 -6.18 -13.44 -4.13
N LEU A 220 -6.10 -12.39 -3.30
CA LEU A 220 -6.74 -11.09 -3.55
C LEU A 220 -6.00 -10.19 -4.56
N LEU A 221 -4.89 -10.65 -5.16
CA LEU A 221 -4.10 -9.83 -6.08
C LEU A 221 -4.93 -9.22 -7.23
N PRO A 222 -5.87 -9.93 -7.91
CA PRO A 222 -6.68 -9.34 -8.98
C PRO A 222 -7.58 -8.19 -8.48
N TYR A 223 -8.14 -8.34 -7.27
CA TYR A 223 -8.97 -7.31 -6.65
C TYR A 223 -8.13 -6.09 -6.24
N ILE A 224 -6.96 -6.30 -5.63
CA ILE A 224 -6.05 -5.23 -5.23
C ILE A 224 -5.48 -4.53 -6.46
N TYR A 225 -5.05 -5.28 -7.47
CA TYR A 225 -4.49 -4.74 -8.70
C TYR A 225 -5.51 -3.88 -9.46
N THR A 226 -6.77 -4.32 -9.51
CA THR A 226 -7.88 -3.50 -10.02
C THR A 226 -8.14 -2.25 -9.16
N ALA A 227 -7.94 -2.32 -7.84
CA ALA A 227 -8.04 -1.13 -6.99
C ALA A 227 -6.93 -0.11 -7.32
N PHE A 228 -5.70 -0.57 -7.57
CA PHE A 228 -4.59 0.28 -8.03
C PHE A 228 -4.81 0.82 -9.45
N TYR A 229 -5.43 0.05 -10.35
CA TYR A 229 -5.88 0.58 -11.64
C TYR A 229 -6.90 1.72 -11.48
N ASN A 230 -7.85 1.61 -10.55
CA ASN A 230 -8.77 2.71 -10.26
C ASN A 230 -8.08 3.90 -9.56
N TYR A 231 -6.99 3.66 -8.83
CA TYR A 231 -6.17 4.73 -8.27
C TYR A 231 -5.49 5.53 -9.38
N ASP A 232 -4.85 4.85 -10.32
CA ASP A 232 -4.20 5.45 -11.50
C ASP A 232 -5.21 6.21 -12.38
N GLN A 233 -6.34 5.58 -12.72
CA GLN A 233 -7.29 6.13 -13.68
C GLN A 233 -8.25 7.18 -13.12
N LYS A 234 -8.54 7.14 -11.82
CA LYS A 234 -9.61 7.95 -11.19
C LYS A 234 -9.19 8.64 -9.90
N GLY A 235 -7.96 8.45 -9.43
CA GLY A 235 -7.49 8.98 -8.15
C GLY A 235 -8.17 8.38 -6.92
N ILE A 236 -8.83 7.22 -7.05
CA ILE A 236 -9.53 6.56 -5.92
C ILE A 236 -8.50 5.79 -5.08
N PRO A 237 -8.24 6.17 -3.80
CA PRO A 237 -7.22 5.48 -3.02
C PRO A 237 -7.57 4.01 -2.79
N PRO A 238 -6.62 3.07 -3.00
CA PRO A 238 -6.88 1.64 -2.90
C PRO A 238 -7.13 1.20 -1.45
N PHE A 239 -6.58 1.94 -0.49
CA PHE A 239 -6.85 1.82 0.94
C PHE A 239 -7.32 3.19 1.40
N ARG A 240 -8.51 3.29 1.99
CA ARG A 240 -9.09 4.61 2.28
C ARG A 240 -9.83 4.72 3.60
N ALA A 241 -9.78 5.92 4.15
CA ALA A 241 -10.48 6.29 5.37
C ALA A 241 -11.99 6.13 5.24
N MET A 242 -12.65 5.81 6.36
CA MET A 242 -14.10 5.64 6.40
C MET A 242 -14.85 6.91 6.01
N VAL A 243 -14.28 8.09 6.27
CA VAL A 243 -14.88 9.38 5.87
C VAL A 243 -15.04 9.54 4.35
N LEU A 244 -14.27 8.79 3.56
CA LEU A 244 -14.40 8.74 2.10
C LEU A 244 -15.44 7.71 1.62
N GLU A 245 -16.02 6.92 2.52
CA GLU A 245 -16.97 5.87 2.17
C GLU A 245 -18.41 6.39 2.13
N LYS A 246 -19.12 6.08 1.04
CA LYS A 246 -20.52 6.49 0.90
C LYS A 246 -21.38 5.78 1.94
N GLY A 247 -22.23 6.54 2.61
CA GLY A 247 -23.10 6.02 3.67
C GLY A 247 -22.40 5.91 5.03
N TYR A 248 -21.11 6.25 5.13
CA TYR A 248 -20.49 6.47 6.43
C TYR A 248 -21.05 7.76 7.01
N VAL A 249 -21.76 7.64 8.14
CA VAL A 249 -22.28 8.79 8.88
C VAL A 249 -21.41 8.93 10.12
N SER A 250 -20.61 9.99 10.15
CA SER A 250 -19.90 10.36 11.37
C SER A 250 -20.93 10.77 12.43
N GLN A 251 -21.15 9.93 13.44
CA GLN A 251 -21.80 10.40 14.65
C GLN A 251 -20.80 11.32 15.33
N GLU A 252 -21.01 12.63 15.23
CA GLU A 252 -20.18 13.65 15.87
C GLU A 252 -20.29 13.53 17.38
N LYS A 253 -19.52 12.61 17.96
CA LYS A 253 -19.27 12.56 19.38
C LYS A 253 -17.99 13.32 19.63
N MET A 254 -18.14 14.50 20.20
CA MET A 254 -17.04 15.24 20.79
C MET A 254 -16.75 14.65 22.18
N THR A 255 -15.48 14.46 22.49
CA THR A 255 -15.00 14.04 23.81
C THR A 255 -13.90 14.97 24.27
N GLY A 256 -13.79 15.21 25.57
CA GLY A 256 -12.96 16.29 26.11
C GLY A 256 -13.80 17.51 26.45
N GLY A 257 -13.19 18.69 26.45
CA GLY A 257 -13.83 19.92 26.93
C GLY A 257 -13.80 20.10 28.45
N GLU A 258 -13.02 19.30 29.17
CA GLU A 258 -12.70 19.56 30.58
C GLU A 258 -11.29 20.15 30.66
N LEU A 259 -11.16 21.29 31.34
CA LEU A 259 -9.89 21.94 31.62
C LEU A 259 -9.04 21.06 32.56
N ASP A 260 -7.79 20.81 32.16
CA ASP A 260 -6.77 20.17 32.99
C ASP A 260 -5.44 20.88 32.73
N ASP A 261 -4.85 21.47 33.77
CA ASP A 261 -3.64 22.31 33.67
C ASP A 261 -2.43 21.60 33.03
N ILE A 262 -2.42 20.26 33.01
CA ILE A 262 -1.32 19.45 32.50
C ILE A 262 -1.69 18.80 31.16
N LYS A 263 -2.93 18.34 31.01
CA LYS A 263 -3.37 17.47 29.90
C LYS A 263 -4.30 18.15 28.90
N ASN A 264 -5.02 19.19 29.32
CA ASN A 264 -5.94 19.94 28.47
C ASN A 264 -6.14 21.39 28.94
N PRO A 265 -5.07 22.22 28.99
CA PRO A 265 -5.16 23.58 29.54
C PRO A 265 -5.99 24.54 28.68
N TYR A 266 -6.40 24.11 27.48
CA TYR A 266 -7.14 24.90 26.50
C TYR A 266 -8.55 24.37 26.24
N GLU A 267 -9.07 23.47 27.08
CA GLU A 267 -10.44 22.93 26.94
C GLU A 267 -10.69 22.31 25.55
N GLU A 268 -9.66 21.70 24.94
CA GLU A 268 -9.75 21.16 23.60
C GLU A 268 -10.78 20.02 23.55
N GLN A 269 -11.67 20.11 22.56
CA GLN A 269 -12.61 19.06 22.24
C GLN A 269 -12.06 18.20 21.10
N LYS A 270 -12.08 16.88 21.27
CA LYS A 270 -11.62 15.90 20.28
C LYS A 270 -12.81 15.23 19.62
N ARG A 271 -12.86 15.28 18.30
CA ARG A 271 -13.81 14.51 17.50
C ARG A 271 -13.41 13.03 17.53
N ILE A 272 -14.35 12.14 17.86
CA ILE A 272 -14.11 10.70 17.71
C ILE A 272 -14.16 10.37 16.23
N GLU A 273 -12.99 10.19 15.62
CA GLU A 273 -12.86 9.70 14.25
C GLU A 273 -12.50 8.21 14.24
N VAL A 274 -13.03 7.51 13.24
CA VAL A 274 -12.73 6.09 13.04
C VAL A 274 -11.41 5.96 12.31
N THR A 275 -10.33 5.79 13.08
CA THR A 275 -8.93 5.71 12.60
C THR A 275 -8.36 4.29 12.62
N ASN A 276 -9.15 3.30 13.04
CA ASN A 276 -8.72 1.92 13.28
C ASN A 276 -9.45 0.87 12.42
N GLN A 277 -10.11 1.32 11.35
CA GLN A 277 -10.66 0.51 10.25
C GLN A 277 -10.65 1.35 8.97
N TYR A 278 -10.59 0.69 7.83
CA TYR A 278 -10.49 1.34 6.52
C TYR A 278 -11.09 0.45 5.44
N MET A 279 -11.34 1.03 4.27
CA MET A 279 -11.75 0.30 3.09
C MET A 279 -10.53 -0.15 2.28
N MET A 280 -10.48 -1.40 1.85
CA MET A 280 -9.58 -1.92 0.82
C MET A 280 -10.38 -2.17 -0.46
N GLY A 281 -10.02 -1.48 -1.53
CA GLY A 281 -10.76 -1.46 -2.79
C GLY A 281 -12.22 -1.01 -2.60
N PRO A 282 -13.10 -1.25 -3.57
CA PRO A 282 -14.47 -0.73 -3.51
C PRO A 282 -15.36 -1.35 -2.42
N SER A 283 -15.03 -2.52 -1.89
CA SER A 283 -16.02 -3.37 -1.20
C SER A 283 -15.60 -4.01 0.12
N ILE A 284 -14.31 -4.08 0.46
CA ILE A 284 -13.83 -4.75 1.68
C ILE A 284 -13.54 -3.71 2.77
N LEU A 285 -14.17 -3.83 3.92
CA LEU A 285 -13.82 -3.12 5.15
C LEU A 285 -12.85 -3.99 5.96
N VAL A 286 -11.71 -3.41 6.30
CA VAL A 286 -10.63 -4.05 7.06
C VAL A 286 -10.59 -3.46 8.46
N ALA A 287 -10.55 -4.33 9.46
CA ALA A 287 -10.56 -3.95 10.86
C ALA A 287 -9.40 -4.66 11.62
N PRO A 288 -8.19 -4.08 11.63
CA PRO A 288 -6.99 -4.68 12.25
C PRO A 288 -7.04 -4.80 13.78
N VAL A 289 -6.82 -6.00 14.33
CA VAL A 289 -6.81 -6.26 15.77
C VAL A 289 -5.42 -6.03 16.35
N PHE A 290 -5.34 -5.39 17.51
CA PHE A 290 -4.07 -5.12 18.20
C PHE A 290 -3.80 -6.17 19.29
N THR A 291 -2.53 -6.39 19.62
CA THR A 291 -2.11 -7.35 20.66
C THR A 291 -2.85 -7.13 21.98
N GLY A 292 -3.34 -8.21 22.57
CA GLY A 292 -4.10 -8.21 23.81
C GLY A 292 -5.60 -7.92 23.65
N GLN A 293 -6.08 -7.60 22.44
CA GLN A 293 -7.51 -7.36 22.20
C GLN A 293 -8.26 -8.66 21.91
N THR A 294 -9.18 -9.01 22.81
CA THR A 294 -10.13 -10.13 22.65
C THR A 294 -11.45 -9.72 22.00
N GLU A 295 -11.76 -8.42 22.03
CA GLU A 295 -12.96 -7.83 21.43
C GLU A 295 -12.63 -6.50 20.75
N ARG A 296 -13.45 -6.10 19.78
CA ARG A 296 -13.35 -4.77 19.15
C ARG A 296 -14.68 -4.27 18.62
N ASN A 297 -14.78 -2.95 18.49
CA ASN A 297 -15.90 -2.31 17.83
C ASN A 297 -15.65 -2.18 16.31
N ILE A 298 -16.73 -2.33 15.54
CA ILE A 298 -16.79 -2.15 14.09
C ILE A 298 -17.90 -1.16 13.79
N VAL A 299 -17.58 -0.07 13.11
CA VAL A 299 -18.56 0.94 12.68
C VAL A 299 -18.91 0.66 11.22
N PHE A 300 -20.14 0.21 10.96
CA PHE A 300 -20.60 -0.02 9.59
C PHE A 300 -21.15 1.27 8.97
N PRO A 301 -20.73 1.63 7.74
CA PRO A 301 -21.50 2.53 6.90
C PRO A 301 -22.91 1.97 6.64
N ASN A 302 -23.86 2.85 6.34
CA ASN A 302 -25.20 2.47 5.91
C ASN A 302 -25.16 1.55 4.68
N GLY A 303 -26.01 0.53 4.67
CA GLY A 303 -26.03 -0.57 3.73
C GLY A 303 -25.70 -1.90 4.41
N ASN A 304 -26.21 -3.01 3.89
CA ASN A 304 -25.92 -4.33 4.47
C ASN A 304 -24.45 -4.71 4.27
N TRP A 305 -23.85 -5.26 5.32
CA TRP A 305 -22.50 -5.81 5.34
C TRP A 305 -22.54 -7.29 5.69
N TYR A 306 -21.57 -8.03 5.18
CA TYR A 306 -21.42 -9.47 5.37
C TYR A 306 -20.02 -9.78 5.85
N ASP A 307 -19.88 -10.80 6.70
CA ASP A 307 -18.58 -11.35 7.07
C ASP A 307 -17.89 -11.95 5.83
N PHE A 308 -16.65 -11.54 5.56
CA PHE A 308 -15.89 -11.95 4.37
C PHE A 308 -15.70 -13.47 4.30
N TYR A 309 -15.48 -14.14 5.43
CA TYR A 309 -15.11 -15.55 5.46
C TYR A 309 -16.32 -16.47 5.32
N THR A 310 -17.42 -16.12 5.98
CA THR A 310 -18.61 -16.95 6.13
C THR A 310 -19.78 -16.53 5.25
N GLY A 311 -19.78 -15.29 4.75
CA GLY A 311 -20.86 -14.70 3.97
C GLY A 311 -22.13 -14.39 4.77
N LYS A 312 -22.09 -14.54 6.10
CA LYS A 312 -23.20 -14.22 7.01
C LYS A 312 -23.39 -12.71 7.11
N TYR A 313 -24.64 -12.28 7.27
CA TYR A 313 -24.96 -10.87 7.54
C TYR A 313 -24.26 -10.41 8.83
N ALA A 314 -23.66 -9.22 8.78
CA ALA A 314 -22.87 -8.65 9.86
C ALA A 314 -23.48 -7.37 10.46
N GLY A 315 -24.11 -6.52 9.63
CA GLY A 315 -24.72 -5.27 10.11
C GLY A 315 -25.07 -4.28 9.00
N ASN A 316 -25.66 -3.14 9.38
CA ASN A 316 -26.09 -2.05 8.50
C ASN A 316 -26.21 -0.70 9.23
N GLY A 317 -25.15 0.11 9.18
CA GLY A 317 -25.15 1.47 9.73
C GLY A 317 -24.85 1.58 11.24
N GLU A 318 -24.89 0.47 11.97
CA GLU A 318 -24.61 0.43 13.41
C GLU A 318 -23.13 0.21 13.75
N THR A 319 -22.81 0.43 15.02
CA THR A 319 -21.56 -0.07 15.62
C THR A 319 -21.83 -1.38 16.33
N ILE A 320 -21.11 -2.45 15.96
CA ILE A 320 -21.17 -3.74 16.65
C ILE A 320 -19.87 -4.03 17.39
N THR A 321 -19.95 -4.82 18.45
CA THR A 321 -18.78 -5.41 19.11
C THR A 321 -18.64 -6.86 18.66
N ILE A 322 -17.44 -7.23 18.22
CA ILE A 322 -17.12 -8.60 17.81
C ILE A 322 -16.05 -9.19 18.73
N LYS A 323 -16.09 -10.51 18.91
CA LYS A 323 -14.96 -11.28 19.45
C LYS A 323 -13.91 -11.46 18.38
N THR A 324 -12.66 -11.18 18.71
CA THR A 324 -11.54 -11.32 17.79
C THR A 324 -11.10 -12.77 17.73
N ARG A 325 -10.58 -13.18 16.57
CA ARG A 325 -9.91 -14.46 16.39
C ARG A 325 -8.44 -14.22 16.12
N LEU A 326 -7.56 -15.13 16.54
CA LEU A 326 -6.13 -14.96 16.30
C LEU A 326 -5.73 -15.29 14.85
N ASP A 327 -6.41 -16.24 14.23
CA ASP A 327 -6.13 -16.76 12.89
C ASP A 327 -6.70 -15.90 11.75
N GLN A 328 -7.62 -14.97 12.04
CA GLN A 328 -8.28 -14.13 11.04
C GLN A 328 -8.33 -12.67 11.45
N ILE A 329 -7.97 -11.78 10.52
CA ILE A 329 -8.30 -10.36 10.63
C ILE A 329 -9.79 -10.17 10.33
N PRO A 330 -10.54 -9.38 11.13
CA PRO A 330 -11.91 -9.02 10.81
C PRO A 330 -12.02 -8.29 9.47
N LEU A 331 -12.78 -8.90 8.55
CA LEU A 331 -13.04 -8.40 7.21
C LEU A 331 -14.55 -8.46 6.94
N PHE A 332 -15.10 -7.36 6.44
CA PHE A 332 -16.51 -7.26 6.09
C PHE A 332 -16.66 -6.76 4.67
N VAL A 333 -17.73 -7.17 3.99
CA VAL A 333 -17.97 -6.84 2.59
C VAL A 333 -19.38 -6.31 2.36
N LYS A 334 -19.48 -5.33 1.48
CA LYS A 334 -20.75 -4.71 1.11
C LYS A 334 -21.70 -5.69 0.43
N ASP A 335 -22.99 -5.48 0.59
CA ASP A 335 -24.03 -6.12 -0.21
C ASP A 335 -23.83 -5.86 -1.71
N GLY A 336 -23.82 -6.93 -2.50
CA GLY A 336 -23.53 -6.91 -3.92
C GLY A 336 -22.04 -6.91 -4.27
N ALA A 337 -21.14 -7.04 -3.30
CA ALA A 337 -19.70 -7.09 -3.57
C ALA A 337 -19.35 -8.25 -4.51
N ILE A 338 -18.49 -7.98 -5.49
CA ILE A 338 -17.89 -8.96 -6.40
C ILE A 338 -16.38 -8.91 -6.16
N ILE A 339 -15.81 -10.00 -5.64
CA ILE A 339 -14.39 -10.09 -5.26
C ILE A 339 -13.71 -11.16 -6.12
N PRO A 340 -12.97 -10.79 -7.17
CA PRO A 340 -12.16 -11.72 -7.94
C PRO A 340 -10.93 -12.15 -7.14
N MET A 341 -10.73 -13.46 -7.03
CA MET A 341 -9.59 -14.07 -6.35
C MET A 341 -8.90 -15.06 -7.28
N LEU A 342 -7.57 -15.10 -7.27
CA LEU A 342 -6.83 -16.20 -7.89
C LEU A 342 -7.25 -17.51 -7.20
N SER A 343 -7.56 -18.51 -8.01
CA SER A 343 -7.81 -19.86 -7.50
C SER A 343 -6.52 -20.47 -6.97
N GLU A 344 -6.60 -21.29 -5.93
CA GLU A 344 -5.45 -22.01 -5.41
C GLU A 344 -4.99 -23.06 -6.43
N THR A 345 -3.99 -22.73 -7.24
CA THR A 345 -3.20 -23.73 -7.95
C THR A 345 -2.04 -24.15 -7.03
N ASN A 346 -2.06 -25.40 -6.60
CA ASN A 346 -0.95 -26.01 -5.85
C ASN A 346 0.32 -25.99 -6.71
N GLY A 347 1.24 -25.05 -6.49
CA GLY A 347 2.59 -25.12 -7.09
C GLY A 347 3.26 -23.78 -7.39
N ALA A 348 4.55 -23.69 -7.07
CA ALA A 348 5.39 -22.49 -7.14
C ALA A 348 5.84 -22.07 -8.56
N ASN A 349 5.10 -22.40 -9.61
CA ASN A 349 5.38 -21.91 -10.96
C ASN A 349 4.25 -20.98 -11.41
N GLN A 350 4.37 -19.70 -11.04
CA GLN A 350 3.49 -18.63 -11.51
C GLN A 350 3.93 -18.18 -12.90
N GLU A 351 3.57 -18.96 -13.91
CA GLU A 351 3.31 -18.43 -15.24
C GLU A 351 1.79 -18.42 -15.40
N ASN A 352 1.15 -17.26 -15.18
CA ASN A 352 -0.20 -16.92 -15.64
C ASN A 352 -1.24 -18.06 -15.77
N SER A 353 -1.43 -18.90 -14.75
CA SER A 353 -2.48 -19.93 -14.78
C SER A 353 -3.82 -19.28 -14.41
N GLY A 354 -4.48 -18.69 -15.41
CA GLY A 354 -5.58 -17.72 -15.35
C GLY A 354 -6.94 -18.22 -14.86
N SER A 355 -6.99 -18.89 -13.71
CA SER A 355 -8.24 -19.31 -13.06
C SER A 355 -8.62 -18.38 -11.90
N LEU A 356 -9.85 -17.89 -11.90
CA LEU A 356 -10.42 -17.02 -10.88
C LEU A 356 -11.61 -17.68 -10.18
N GLU A 357 -11.63 -17.57 -8.85
CA GLU A 357 -12.84 -17.68 -8.05
C GLU A 357 -13.39 -16.27 -7.84
N VAL A 358 -14.57 -15.99 -8.37
CA VAL A 358 -15.26 -14.72 -8.16
C VAL A 358 -16.29 -14.91 -7.05
N ARG A 359 -16.04 -14.30 -5.89
CA ARG A 359 -16.97 -14.34 -4.76
C ARG A 359 -18.01 -13.23 -4.87
N HIS A 360 -19.28 -13.58 -4.73
CA HIS A 360 -20.38 -12.62 -4.57
C HIS A 360 -20.97 -12.69 -3.16
N TYR A 361 -21.30 -11.52 -2.60
CA TYR A 361 -21.86 -11.37 -1.27
C TYR A 361 -23.19 -10.62 -1.29
N GLY A 362 -24.13 -11.06 -0.45
CA GLY A 362 -25.45 -10.47 -0.32
C GLY A 362 -26.40 -10.81 -1.46
N ILE A 363 -27.35 -9.93 -1.71
CA ILE A 363 -28.45 -10.15 -2.65
C ILE A 363 -28.53 -9.09 -3.74
N LYS A 364 -27.73 -8.02 -3.67
CA LYS A 364 -27.72 -6.96 -4.67
C LYS A 364 -27.00 -7.38 -5.94
N GLU A 365 -27.60 -7.00 -7.07
CA GLU A 365 -26.95 -7.00 -8.38
C GLU A 365 -25.81 -5.98 -8.38
N ASN A 366 -24.75 -6.28 -9.13
CA ASN A 366 -23.62 -5.38 -9.25
C ASN A 366 -22.79 -5.67 -10.51
N THR A 367 -21.96 -4.71 -10.89
CA THR A 367 -20.98 -4.86 -11.96
C THR A 367 -19.60 -4.44 -11.44
N TYR A 368 -18.60 -5.27 -11.68
CA TYR A 368 -17.21 -5.03 -11.33
C TYR A 368 -16.35 -5.12 -12.60
N LEU A 369 -15.49 -4.12 -12.79
CA LEU A 369 -14.59 -4.05 -13.93
C LEU A 369 -13.21 -4.56 -13.51
N LEU A 370 -12.89 -5.79 -13.89
CA LEU A 370 -11.62 -6.45 -13.59
C LEU A 370 -10.54 -6.02 -14.58
N TYR A 371 -9.41 -5.54 -14.08
CA TYR A 371 -8.23 -5.13 -14.86
C TYR A 371 -7.11 -6.17 -14.80
N ASN A 372 -6.39 -6.36 -15.91
CA ASN A 372 -5.14 -7.13 -15.96
C ASN A 372 -4.27 -6.68 -17.13
N ASP A 373 -2.95 -6.71 -16.99
CA ASP A 373 -1.96 -6.42 -18.03
C ASP A 373 -0.70 -7.29 -17.80
N ASP A 374 0.47 -6.89 -18.31
CA ASP A 374 1.73 -7.62 -18.07
C ASP A 374 2.32 -7.43 -16.67
N GLY A 375 1.84 -6.46 -15.88
CA GLY A 375 2.34 -6.12 -14.56
C GLY A 375 3.73 -5.47 -14.51
N GLU A 376 4.39 -5.21 -15.65
CA GLU A 376 5.81 -4.84 -15.70
C GLU A 376 6.13 -3.62 -16.57
N SER A 377 5.42 -3.39 -17.68
CA SER A 377 5.77 -2.36 -18.67
C SER A 377 4.77 -1.20 -18.72
N TYR A 378 5.08 -0.11 -19.43
CA TYR A 378 4.11 0.96 -19.72
C TYR A 378 3.24 0.67 -20.95
N ASP A 379 3.25 -0.56 -21.51
CA ASP A 379 2.47 -0.91 -22.71
C ASP A 379 0.95 -0.73 -22.52
N TYR A 380 0.46 -0.74 -21.28
CA TYR A 380 -0.93 -0.42 -20.96
C TYR A 380 -1.37 0.98 -21.45
N GLU A 381 -0.44 1.95 -21.53
CA GLU A 381 -0.71 3.29 -22.07
C GLU A 381 -1.07 3.23 -23.57
N ASN A 382 -0.65 2.17 -24.26
CA ASN A 382 -0.94 1.90 -25.68
C ASN A 382 -2.13 0.94 -25.88
N GLY A 383 -2.85 0.59 -24.80
CA GLY A 383 -4.01 -0.31 -24.88
C GLY A 383 -3.69 -1.78 -24.64
N GLU A 384 -2.44 -2.15 -24.30
CA GLU A 384 -2.03 -3.53 -24.02
C GLU A 384 -2.42 -3.96 -22.61
N TYR A 385 -3.72 -4.09 -22.38
CA TYR A 385 -4.31 -4.59 -21.14
C TYR A 385 -5.59 -5.38 -21.45
N SER A 386 -6.24 -5.92 -20.43
CA SER A 386 -7.57 -6.52 -20.51
C SER A 386 -8.50 -5.89 -19.49
N LEU A 387 -9.75 -5.67 -19.92
CA LEU A 387 -10.86 -5.30 -19.07
C LEU A 387 -11.94 -6.36 -19.20
N THR A 388 -12.31 -6.97 -18.08
CA THR A 388 -13.40 -7.95 -18.02
C THR A 388 -14.52 -7.42 -17.14
N GLU A 389 -15.73 -7.31 -17.71
CA GLU A 389 -16.93 -7.04 -16.92
C GLU A 389 -17.35 -8.32 -16.17
N LEU A 390 -17.36 -8.26 -14.85
CA LEU A 390 -17.97 -9.25 -13.98
C LEU A 390 -19.31 -8.71 -13.50
N ARG A 391 -20.42 -9.32 -13.93
CA ARG A 391 -21.77 -8.84 -13.63
C ARG A 391 -22.56 -9.89 -12.87
N VAL A 392 -23.22 -9.46 -11.80
CA VAL A 392 -24.26 -10.22 -11.11
C VAL A 392 -25.62 -9.61 -11.42
N GLU A 393 -26.51 -10.44 -11.94
CA GLU A 393 -27.88 -10.07 -12.32
C GLU A 393 -28.90 -11.11 -11.83
N ARG A 394 -30.16 -10.72 -11.72
CA ARG A 394 -31.28 -11.52 -11.28
C ARG A 394 -32.03 -12.04 -12.50
N LYS A 395 -32.18 -13.36 -12.57
CA LYS A 395 -33.05 -14.00 -13.55
C LYS A 395 -34.53 -13.67 -13.25
N LYS A 396 -35.40 -13.87 -14.25
CA LYS A 396 -36.86 -13.73 -14.08
C LYS A 396 -37.45 -14.54 -12.92
N ASN A 397 -36.81 -15.66 -12.54
CA ASN A 397 -37.21 -16.50 -11.41
C ASN A 397 -36.64 -16.05 -10.05
N GLY A 398 -36.04 -14.86 -9.98
CA GLY A 398 -35.50 -14.29 -8.74
C GLY A 398 -34.09 -14.75 -8.35
N LYS A 399 -33.54 -15.79 -9.00
CA LYS A 399 -32.20 -16.32 -8.70
C LYS A 399 -31.10 -15.42 -9.29
N LEU A 400 -30.07 -15.13 -8.50
CA LEU A 400 -28.87 -14.44 -8.97
C LEU A 400 -28.00 -15.36 -9.84
N ILE A 401 -27.39 -14.77 -10.88
CA ILE A 401 -26.38 -15.40 -11.72
C ILE A 401 -25.20 -14.45 -11.90
N GLY A 402 -24.01 -15.03 -12.05
CA GLY A 402 -22.79 -14.31 -12.40
C GLY A 402 -22.45 -14.52 -13.89
N LYS A 403 -21.99 -13.46 -14.55
CA LYS A 403 -21.53 -13.46 -15.94
C LYS A 403 -20.20 -12.73 -16.03
N SER A 404 -19.31 -13.23 -16.87
CA SER A 404 -18.07 -12.55 -17.24
C SER A 404 -18.07 -12.23 -18.74
N LYS A 405 -17.62 -11.03 -19.10
CA LYS A 405 -17.52 -10.60 -20.50
C LYS A 405 -16.26 -9.75 -20.69
N PRO A 406 -15.25 -10.22 -21.47
CA PRO A 406 -14.16 -9.38 -21.92
C PRO A 406 -14.69 -8.18 -22.73
N LEU A 407 -14.22 -6.98 -22.42
CA LEU A 407 -14.59 -5.73 -23.08
C LEU A 407 -13.63 -5.36 -24.21
N ASN A 408 -12.42 -5.91 -24.20
CA ASN A 408 -11.43 -5.77 -25.25
C ASN A 408 -10.74 -7.11 -25.57
N LYS A 409 -10.24 -7.24 -26.80
CA LYS A 409 -9.46 -8.40 -27.23
C LYS A 409 -8.04 -8.26 -26.68
N SER A 410 -7.65 -9.18 -25.82
CA SER A 410 -6.35 -9.13 -25.14
C SER A 410 -5.86 -10.54 -24.79
N LYS A 411 -4.54 -10.72 -24.79
CA LYS A 411 -3.89 -11.95 -24.29
C LYS A 411 -3.85 -12.03 -22.77
N TYR A 412 -4.19 -10.94 -22.07
CA TYR A 412 -4.19 -10.86 -20.60
C TYR A 412 -5.52 -11.24 -19.96
N ASN A 413 -6.50 -11.68 -20.75
CA ASN A 413 -7.80 -12.13 -20.22
C ASN A 413 -7.65 -13.37 -19.33
N TYR A 414 -8.40 -13.40 -18.22
CA TYR A 414 -8.53 -14.61 -17.41
C TYR A 414 -9.44 -15.63 -18.12
N GLU A 415 -8.98 -16.87 -18.23
CA GLU A 415 -9.65 -17.90 -19.03
C GLU A 415 -10.74 -18.64 -18.24
N ASN A 416 -10.47 -19.01 -16.98
CA ASN A 416 -11.33 -19.87 -16.19
C ASN A 416 -11.96 -19.11 -15.02
N ILE A 417 -13.15 -18.56 -15.21
CA ILE A 417 -13.86 -17.80 -14.17
C ILE A 417 -14.98 -18.65 -13.57
N SER A 418 -14.84 -18.98 -12.29
CA SER A 418 -15.86 -19.65 -11.48
C SER A 418 -16.54 -18.66 -10.52
N TRP A 419 -17.80 -18.89 -10.20
CA TRP A 419 -18.58 -18.03 -9.30
C TRP A 419 -18.93 -18.74 -8.00
N ARG A 420 -18.68 -18.08 -6.88
CA ARG A 420 -19.01 -18.57 -5.54
C ARG A 420 -19.94 -17.59 -4.83
N TRP A 421 -21.13 -18.07 -4.49
CA TRP A 421 -22.11 -17.33 -3.70
C TRP A 421 -21.80 -17.53 -2.22
N MET A 422 -21.35 -16.47 -1.56
CA MET A 422 -20.91 -16.55 -0.16
C MET A 422 -22.09 -16.47 0.81
N THR A 423 -23.08 -15.64 0.49
CA THR A 423 -24.33 -15.52 1.27
C THR A 423 -25.30 -16.60 0.82
N LYS A 424 -25.73 -17.44 1.78
CA LYS A 424 -26.65 -18.55 1.55
C LYS A 424 -28.11 -18.14 1.74
#